data_AF-A0A1M6L113-F1
#
_entry.id   AF-A0A1M6L113-F1
#
_cell.length_a   1.000
_cell.length_b   1.000
_cell.length_c   1.000
_cell.angle_alpha   90.00
_cell.angle_beta   90.00
_cell.angle_gamma   90.00
#
_symmetry.space_group_name_H-M   'P 1'
#
loop_
_entity.id
_entity.type
_entity.pdbx_description
1 polymer ?
#
loop_
_entity_poly.entity_id
_entity_poly.type
_entity_poly.pdbx_seq_one_letter_code
_entity_poly.pdbx_strand_id
1 'polypeptide(L)'
;MLKNEELVNLKKYSFGKSNLLLEIGEDIENKFYIRPIRWSGSYKDGKLTKGKCLARFNTKKEAVDALINICGYSKGLAMRLSL
;
A
#
# COMPACT_ATOMS: atom_id res chain seq x y z
N MET A 1 6.97 12.86 -2.24
CA MET A 1 6.00 13.53 -1.36
C MET A 1 4.61 13.05 -1.76
N LEU A 2 3.81 12.55 -0.80
CA LEU A 2 2.47 12.02 -1.08
C LEU A 2 1.53 13.13 -1.54
N LYS A 3 0.65 12.82 -2.50
CA LYS A 3 -0.45 13.73 -2.88
C LYS A 3 -1.50 13.74 -1.77
N ASN A 4 -2.23 14.86 -1.63
CA ASN A 4 -3.30 14.97 -0.63
C ASN A 4 -4.36 13.86 -0.77
N GLU A 5 -4.70 13.49 -2.00
CA GLU A 5 -5.65 12.39 -2.26
C GLU A 5 -5.13 11.04 -1.75
N GLU A 6 -3.85 10.74 -1.95
CA GLU A 6 -3.22 9.52 -1.47
C GLU A 6 -3.23 9.47 0.06
N LEU A 7 -2.97 10.60 0.72
CA LEU A 7 -3.04 10.70 2.18
C LEU A 7 -4.45 10.47 2.71
N VAL A 8 -5.47 11.04 2.06
CA VAL A 8 -6.88 10.84 2.41
C VAL A 8 -7.27 9.38 2.22
N ASN A 9 -6.86 8.77 1.10
CA ASN A 9 -7.08 7.36 0.82
C ASN A 9 -6.44 6.47 1.90
N LEU A 10 -5.16 6.66 2.22
CA LEU A 10 -4.48 5.88 3.27
C LEU A 10 -5.17 5.99 4.64
N LYS A 11 -5.60 7.20 5.03
CA LYS A 11 -6.34 7.42 6.28
C LYS A 11 -7.73 6.77 6.27
N LYS A 12 -8.40 6.68 5.12
CA LYS A 12 -9.70 6.01 4.99
C LYS A 12 -9.61 4.51 5.21
N TYR A 13 -8.50 3.89 4.79
CA TYR A 13 -8.26 2.45 4.95
C TYR A 13 -7.32 2.11 6.12
N SER A 14 -7.11 3.04 7.05
CA SER A 14 -6.27 2.80 8.22
C SER A 14 -6.88 1.74 9.14
N PHE A 15 -6.02 1.12 9.94
CA PHE A 15 -6.42 0.23 11.03
C PHE A 15 -7.42 0.94 11.94
N GLY A 16 -8.49 0.25 12.34
CA GLY A 16 -9.60 0.82 13.11
C GLY A 16 -10.63 1.63 12.32
N LYS A 17 -10.35 2.01 11.06
CA LYS A 17 -11.31 2.70 10.17
C LYS A 17 -11.82 1.83 9.02
N SER A 18 -11.07 0.80 8.66
CA SER A 18 -11.46 -0.19 7.67
C SER A 18 -11.20 -1.60 8.20
N ASN A 19 -12.08 -2.52 7.82
CA ASN A 19 -11.91 -3.96 8.03
C ASN A 19 -11.05 -4.62 6.93
N LEU A 20 -10.55 -3.84 5.97
CA LEU A 20 -9.73 -4.34 4.88
C LEU A 20 -8.25 -4.34 5.28
N LEU A 21 -7.61 -5.48 5.06
CA LEU A 21 -6.18 -5.64 5.23
C LEU A 21 -5.45 -5.05 4.02
N LEU A 22 -4.44 -4.23 4.28
CA LEU A 22 -3.61 -3.61 3.26
C LEU A 22 -2.37 -4.47 2.93
N GLU A 23 -1.87 -4.35 1.72
CA GLU A 23 -0.59 -4.93 1.27
C GLU A 23 0.31 -3.86 0.68
N ILE A 24 1.61 -4.17 0.66
CA ILE A 24 2.63 -3.48 -0.13
C ILE A 24 3.06 -4.43 -1.25
N GLY A 25 2.99 -3.95 -2.49
CA GLY A 25 3.49 -4.64 -3.67
C GLY A 25 4.25 -3.70 -4.59
N GLU A 26 4.79 -4.24 -5.68
CA GLU A 26 5.56 -3.49 -6.68
C GLU A 26 4.81 -3.45 -8.02
N ASP A 27 4.82 -2.32 -8.71
CA ASP A 27 4.29 -2.20 -10.07
C ASP A 27 5.38 -2.35 -11.14
N ILE A 28 4.96 -2.43 -12.40
CA ILE A 28 5.90 -2.58 -13.54
C ILE A 28 6.86 -1.41 -13.73
N GLU A 29 6.62 -0.26 -13.08
CA GLU A 29 7.54 0.89 -13.07
C GLU A 29 8.55 0.82 -11.93
N ASN A 30 8.62 -0.30 -11.21
CA ASN A 30 9.42 -0.51 -10.00
C ASN A 30 9.05 0.45 -8.85
N LYS A 31 7.78 0.90 -8.80
CA LYS A 31 7.26 1.67 -7.67
C LYS A 31 6.54 0.75 -6.70
N PHE A 32 6.62 1.08 -5.43
CA PHE A 32 5.90 0.38 -4.37
C PHE A 32 4.53 1.01 -4.21
N TYR A 33 3.49 0.21 -4.05
CA TYR A 33 2.14 0.70 -3.82
C TYR A 33 1.56 0.13 -2.54
N ILE A 34 0.58 0.84 -1.99
CA ILE A 34 -0.29 0.32 -0.92
C ILE A 34 -1.71 0.16 -1.47
N ARG A 35 -2.34 -0.99 -1.22
CA ARG A 35 -3.75 -1.23 -1.55
C ARG A 35 -4.37 -2.28 -0.63
N PRO A 36 -5.71 -2.37 -0.55
CA PRO A 36 -6.39 -3.52 0.02
C PRO A 36 -6.08 -4.81 -0.76
N ILE A 37 -5.75 -5.88 -0.04
CA ILE A 37 -5.45 -7.22 -0.61
C ILE A 37 -6.61 -7.75 -1.45
N ARG A 38 -7.85 -7.47 -1.04
CA ARG A 38 -9.05 -7.98 -1.72
C ARG A 38 -9.41 -7.24 -3.01
N TRP A 39 -8.72 -6.14 -3.35
CA TRP A 39 -9.00 -5.46 -4.60
C TRP A 39 -8.45 -6.25 -5.78
N SER A 40 -9.19 -6.31 -6.89
CA SER A 40 -8.75 -6.96 -8.12
C SER A 40 -7.63 -6.18 -8.82
N GLY A 41 -6.65 -6.89 -9.37
CA GLY A 41 -5.56 -6.32 -10.15
C GLY A 41 -5.12 -7.27 -11.26
N SER A 42 -4.48 -6.75 -12.28
CA SER A 42 -3.75 -7.51 -13.30
C SER A 42 -2.27 -7.46 -12.96
N TYR A 43 -1.61 -8.61 -13.06
CA TYR A 43 -0.21 -8.79 -12.66
C TYR A 43 0.58 -9.46 -13.78
N LYS A 44 1.86 -9.11 -13.89
CA LYS A 44 2.83 -9.76 -14.77
C LYS A 44 4.14 -9.90 -13.98
N ASP A 45 4.69 -11.11 -13.92
CA ASP A 45 5.93 -11.40 -13.18
C ASP A 45 5.89 -10.93 -11.71
N GLY A 46 4.74 -11.08 -11.06
CA GLY A 46 4.51 -10.62 -9.67
C GLY A 46 4.32 -9.11 -9.51
N LYS A 47 4.43 -8.32 -10.58
CA LYS A 47 4.28 -6.86 -10.57
C LYS A 47 2.91 -6.42 -11.07
N LEU A 48 2.32 -5.41 -10.44
CA LEU A 48 1.03 -4.87 -10.83
C LEU A 48 1.14 -4.12 -12.16
N THR A 49 0.34 -4.53 -13.16
CA THR A 49 0.22 -3.85 -14.46
C THR A 49 -0.99 -2.94 -14.52
N LYS A 50 -2.11 -3.35 -13.91
CA LYS A 50 -3.36 -2.59 -13.87
C LYS A 50 -4.07 -2.82 -12.55
N GLY A 51 -4.52 -1.74 -11.92
CA GLY A 51 -5.29 -1.83 -10.68
C GLY A 51 -5.31 -0.51 -9.94
N LYS A 52 -6.28 -0.39 -9.03
CA LYS A 52 -6.36 0.76 -8.14
C LYS A 52 -5.35 0.60 -7.00
N CYS A 53 -4.65 1.68 -6.69
CA CYS A 53 -3.79 1.78 -5.51
C CYS A 53 -4.27 2.96 -4.64
N LEU A 54 -4.01 2.90 -3.35
CA LEU A 54 -4.27 4.02 -2.43
C LEU A 54 -3.18 5.08 -2.55
N ALA A 55 -1.93 4.63 -2.70
CA ALA A 55 -0.75 5.46 -2.80
C ALA A 55 0.39 4.71 -3.51
N ARG A 56 1.33 5.46 -4.10
CA ARG A 56 2.59 4.94 -4.66
C ARG A 56 3.82 5.63 -4.04
N PHE A 57 4.92 4.90 -4.01
CA PHE A 57 6.18 5.26 -3.37
C PHE A 57 7.35 4.81 -4.24
N ASN A 58 8.50 5.49 -4.09
CA ASN A 58 9.69 5.14 -4.84
C ASN A 58 10.46 4.00 -4.18
N THR A 59 10.27 3.79 -2.87
CA THR A 59 10.99 2.75 -2.12
C THR A 59 10.06 1.93 -1.24
N LYS A 60 10.45 0.66 -0.99
CA LYS A 60 9.77 -0.22 -0.05
C LYS A 60 9.70 0.39 1.35
N LYS A 61 10.77 1.08 1.77
CA LYS A 61 10.86 1.74 3.07
C LYS A 61 9.78 2.81 3.24
N GLU A 62 9.59 3.69 2.25
CA GLU A 62 8.54 4.72 2.30
C GLU A 62 7.14 4.11 2.40
N ALA A 63 6.87 3.03 1.69
CA ALA A 63 5.60 2.33 1.76
C ALA A 63 5.37 1.71 3.15
N VAL A 64 6.39 1.06 3.72
CA VAL A 64 6.33 0.50 5.09
C VAL A 64 6.10 1.60 6.12
N ASP A 65 6.85 2.70 6.03
CA ASP A 65 6.71 3.85 6.93
C ASP A 65 5.30 4.46 6.84
N ALA A 66 4.69 4.51 5.65
CA ALA A 66 3.31 4.94 5.48
C ALA A 66 2.30 3.97 6.12
N LEU A 67 2.49 2.65 5.96
CA LEU A 67 1.60 1.65 6.57
C LEU A 67 1.62 1.75 8.11
N ILE A 68 2.78 2.02 8.69
CA ILE A 68 2.96 2.19 10.14
C ILE A 68 2.40 3.53 10.61
N ASN A 69 2.93 4.64 10.07
CA ASN A 69 2.70 5.97 10.62
C ASN A 69 1.38 6.59 10.18
N ILE A 70 0.82 6.18 9.04
CA ILE A 70 -0.45 6.71 8.51
C ILE A 70 -1.57 5.70 8.72
N CYS A 71 -1.33 4.43 8.39
CA CYS A 71 -2.37 3.40 8.49
C CYS A 71 -2.43 2.74 9.87
N GLY A 72 -1.47 2.99 10.79
CA GLY A 72 -1.52 2.51 12.17
C GLY A 72 -1.18 1.03 12.34
N TYR A 73 -0.47 0.43 11.40
CA TYR A 73 -0.05 -0.97 11.48
C TYR A 73 1.16 -1.12 12.41
N SER A 74 1.26 -2.24 13.12
CA SER A 74 2.49 -2.56 13.86
C SER A 74 3.63 -2.83 12.88
N LYS A 75 4.87 -2.52 13.28
CA LYS A 75 6.06 -2.76 12.44
C LYS A 75 6.17 -4.21 11.95
N GLY A 76 5.93 -5.18 12.84
CA GLY A 76 5.97 -6.59 12.50
C GLY A 76 4.92 -6.98 11.45
N LEU A 77 3.70 -6.44 11.57
CA LEU A 77 2.64 -6.69 10.60
C LEU A 77 2.93 -6.00 9.26
N ALA A 78 3.39 -4.74 9.28
CA ALA A 78 3.74 -4.01 8.06
C ALA A 78 4.83 -4.73 7.26
N MET A 79 5.85 -5.28 7.92
CA MET A 79 6.90 -6.07 7.25
C MET A 79 6.35 -7.35 6.61
N ARG A 80 5.43 -8.06 7.29
CA ARG A 80 4.79 -9.28 6.74
C ARG A 80 3.88 -9.01 5.55
N LEU A 81 3.29 -7.82 5.49
CA LEU A 81 2.42 -7.37 4.41
C LEU A 81 3.20 -6.74 3.25
N SER A 82 4.53 -6.71 3.34
CA SER A 82 5.42 -6.19 2.31
C SER A 82 6.16 -7.35 1.66
N LEU A 83 5.60 -7.87 0.56
CA LEU A 83 6.24 -8.88 -0.28
C LEU A 83 7.68 -8.49 -0.61
#